data_AF-A0A7S3XT88-F1
#
_entry.id   AF-A0A7S3XT88-F1
#
_cell.length_a   1.000
_cell.length_b   1.000
_cell.length_c   1.000
_cell.angle_alpha   90.00
_cell.angle_beta   90.00
_cell.angle_gamma   90.00
#
_symmetry.space_group_name_H-M   'P 1'
#
loop_
_entity.id
_entity.type
_entity.pdbx_description
1 polymer ?
#
loop_
_entity_poly.entity_id
_entity_poly.type
_entity_poly.pdbx_seq_one_letter_code
_entity_poly.pdbx_strand_id
1 'polypeptide(L)'
;KKYATLVVQEQRDGTLTYEKELKGLDLVRRDWCVMSKETGRFVVDQILSGDSKEDIVDRIHEKVQALAEEMRVGKCPLEQYVITKGMNKAIKDYPDKHAQPHL
;
A
#
# COMPACT_ATOMS: atom_id res chain seq x y z
N LYS A 1 4.03 3.46 15.57
CA LYS A 1 2.81 4.29 15.40
C LYS A 1 2.44 4.26 13.90
N LYS A 2 1.15 4.12 13.56
CA LYS A 2 0.66 4.03 12.17
C LYS A 2 -0.28 5.21 11.86
N TYR A 3 -0.10 5.94 10.76
CA TYR A 3 -1.00 7.02 10.33
C TYR A 3 -0.84 7.38 8.83
N ALA A 4 -1.86 8.07 8.29
CA ALA A 4 -1.85 8.80 7.02
C ALA A 4 -2.46 10.19 7.26
N THR A 5 -1.89 11.23 6.65
CA THR A 5 -2.40 12.60 6.78
C THR A 5 -2.06 13.44 5.56
N LEU A 6 -2.74 14.58 5.39
CA LEU A 6 -2.30 15.67 4.54
C LEU A 6 -1.58 16.71 5.42
N VAL A 7 -0.33 17.00 5.08
CA VAL A 7 0.49 18.04 5.69
C VAL A 7 0.23 19.33 4.92
N VAL A 8 -0.17 20.38 5.62
CA VAL A 8 -0.40 21.70 5.02
C VAL A 8 0.93 22.44 4.91
N GLN A 9 1.23 22.96 3.72
CA GLN A 9 2.40 23.78 3.44
C GLN A 9 1.95 25.13 2.87
N GLU A 10 2.30 26.20 3.57
CA GLU A 10 2.08 27.57 3.12
C GLU A 10 3.27 28.02 2.26
N GLN A 11 2.98 28.41 1.02
CA GLN A 11 3.96 28.91 0.07
C GLN A 11 4.24 30.41 0.33
N ARG A 12 5.34 30.92 -0.22
CA ARG A 12 5.75 32.34 -0.04
C ARG A 12 4.72 33.35 -0.56
N ASP A 13 3.85 32.93 -1.48
CA ASP A 13 2.77 33.73 -2.06
C ASP A 13 1.46 33.64 -1.25
N GLY A 14 1.45 32.92 -0.13
CA GLY A 14 0.27 32.71 0.72
C GLY A 14 -0.66 31.59 0.25
N THR A 15 -0.31 30.86 -0.82
CA THR A 15 -1.10 29.71 -1.26
C THR A 15 -0.85 28.49 -0.36
N LEU A 16 -1.91 27.71 -0.11
CA LEU A 16 -1.81 26.46 0.64
C LEU A 16 -1.66 25.27 -0.31
N THR A 17 -0.68 24.42 -0.02
CA THR A 17 -0.44 23.16 -0.70
C THR A 17 -0.54 22.01 0.30
N TYR A 18 -0.94 20.83 -0.17
CA TYR A 18 -1.16 19.65 0.68
C TYR A 18 -0.24 18.52 0.23
N GLU A 19 0.57 18.00 1.15
CA GLU A 19 1.44 16.86 0.91
C GLU A 19 1.00 15.65 1.73
N LYS A 20 0.84 14.50 1.08
CA LYS A 20 0.43 13.26 1.76
C LYS A 20 1.60 12.63 2.51
N GLU A 21 1.49 12.50 3.83
CA GLU A 21 2.46 11.80 4.67
C GLU A 21 1.90 10.46 5.16
N LEU A 22 2.64 9.37 4.92
CA LEU A 22 2.27 8.00 5.30
C LEU A 22 3.36 7.42 6.21
N LYS A 23 3.02 7.06 7.46
CA LYS A 23 3.98 6.47 8.41
C LYS A 23 3.49 5.16 9.01
N GLY A 24 4.35 4.15 8.96
CA GLY A 24 4.14 2.86 9.63
C GLY A 24 3.02 1.98 9.04
N LEU A 25 2.33 2.44 8.00
CA LEU A 25 1.32 1.66 7.29
C LEU A 25 1.96 0.52 6.50
N ASP A 26 1.20 -0.55 6.28
CA ASP A 26 1.73 -1.73 5.58
C ASP A 26 2.09 -1.41 4.13
N LEU A 27 1.40 -0.43 3.52
CA LEU A 27 1.70 0.09 2.18
C LEU A 27 3.09 0.73 2.02
N VAL A 28 3.75 1.14 3.12
CA VAL A 28 5.13 1.69 3.09
C VAL A 28 6.19 0.65 3.47
N ARG A 29 5.79 -0.59 3.75
CA ARG A 29 6.73 -1.66 4.10
C ARG A 29 7.17 -2.46 2.88
N ARG A 30 8.40 -2.99 2.92
CA ARG A 30 8.97 -3.80 1.82
C ARG A 30 8.42 -5.23 1.75
N ASP A 31 7.96 -5.76 2.88
CA ASP A 31 7.50 -7.14 3.06
C ASP A 31 6.02 -7.33 2.71
N TRP A 32 5.47 -6.41 1.92
CA TRP A 32 4.14 -6.49 1.29
C TRP A 32 4.28 -6.40 -0.23
N CYS A 33 3.43 -7.13 -0.94
CA CYS A 33 3.47 -7.19 -2.40
C CYS A 33 3.12 -5.84 -3.04
N VAL A 34 3.57 -5.62 -4.27
CA VAL A 34 3.34 -4.37 -5.00
C VAL A 34 1.84 -4.06 -5.10
N MET A 35 1.04 -5.06 -5.48
CA MET A 35 -0.41 -4.93 -5.61
C MET A 35 -1.09 -4.43 -4.33
N SER A 36 -0.73 -5.01 -3.18
CA SER A 36 -1.31 -4.63 -1.89
C SER A 36 -0.96 -3.19 -1.53
N LYS A 37 0.29 -2.78 -1.78
CA LYS A 37 0.76 -1.41 -1.52
C LYS A 37 0.07 -0.39 -2.42
N GLU A 38 -0.09 -0.69 -3.71
CA GLU A 38 -0.76 0.19 -4.67
C GLU A 38 -2.26 0.33 -4.37
N THR A 39 -2.93 -0.78 -4.07
CA THR A 39 -4.35 -0.76 -3.67
C THR A 39 -4.53 0.01 -2.36
N GLY A 40 -3.64 -0.20 -1.38
CA GLY A 40 -3.66 0.57 -0.13
C GLY A 40 -3.43 2.06 -0.33
N ARG A 41 -2.55 2.46 -1.26
CA ARG A 41 -2.34 3.87 -1.63
C ARG A 41 -3.60 4.48 -2.23
N PHE A 42 -4.23 3.78 -3.17
CA PHE A 42 -5.51 4.22 -3.75
C PHE A 42 -6.56 4.44 -2.67
N VAL A 43 -6.72 3.50 -1.74
CA VAL A 43 -7.70 3.63 -0.63
C VAL A 43 -7.39 4.85 0.24
N VAL A 44 -6.14 5.08 0.59
CA VAL A 44 -5.74 6.27 1.36
C VAL A 44 -6.00 7.55 0.58
N ASP A 45 -5.77 7.55 -0.73
CA ASP A 45 -6.06 8.70 -1.60
C ASP A 45 -7.55 9.02 -1.67
N GLN A 46 -8.41 8.00 -1.73
CA GLN A 46 -9.85 8.21 -1.64
C GLN A 46 -10.24 8.77 -0.27
N ILE A 47 -9.72 8.23 0.83
CA ILE A 47 -10.04 8.70 2.19
C ILE A 47 -9.59 10.14 2.43
N LEU A 48 -8.46 10.56 1.85
CA LEU A 48 -7.90 11.91 2.00
C LEU A 48 -8.37 12.89 0.90
N SER A 49 -9.27 12.48 0.01
CA SER A 49 -9.70 13.30 -1.16
C SER A 49 -10.51 14.54 -0.78
N GLY A 50 -11.26 14.49 0.33
CA GLY A 50 -12.26 15.50 0.69
C GLY A 50 -13.63 15.30 0.04
N ASP A 51 -13.81 14.23 -0.74
CA ASP A 51 -15.10 13.88 -1.35
C ASP A 51 -16.12 13.36 -0.32
N SER A 52 -17.37 13.18 -0.75
CA SER A 52 -18.41 12.62 0.10
C SER A 52 -18.07 11.20 0.55
N LYS A 53 -18.54 10.83 1.74
CA LYS A 53 -18.29 9.49 2.28
C LYS A 53 -18.85 8.41 1.37
N GLU A 54 -20.03 8.65 0.82
CA GLU A 54 -20.72 7.77 -0.12
C GLU A 54 -19.84 7.54 -1.36
N ASP A 55 -19.37 8.61 -2.02
CA ASP A 55 -18.54 8.49 -3.23
C ASP A 55 -17.19 7.82 -2.95
N ILE A 56 -16.60 8.06 -1.77
CA ILE A 56 -15.35 7.41 -1.33
C ILE A 56 -15.55 5.90 -1.20
N VAL A 57 -16.62 5.48 -0.52
CA VAL A 57 -16.92 4.06 -0.29
C VAL A 57 -17.19 3.36 -1.62
N ASP A 58 -17.99 3.96 -2.50
CA ASP A 58 -18.34 3.38 -3.80
C ASP A 58 -17.09 3.16 -4.67
N ARG A 59 -16.22 4.17 -4.79
CA ARG A 59 -14.96 4.02 -5.57
C ARG A 59 -13.99 3.00 -4.98
N ILE A 60 -13.91 2.90 -3.66
CA ILE A 60 -13.12 1.84 -3.01
C ILE A 60 -13.70 0.47 -3.34
N HIS A 61 -15.02 0.32 -3.28
CA HIS A 61 -15.70 -0.95 -3.57
C HIS A 61 -15.46 -1.38 -5.01
N GLU A 62 -15.69 -0.48 -5.96
CA GLU A 62 -15.44 -0.73 -7.39
C GLU A 62 -13.99 -1.15 -7.65
N LYS A 63 -13.01 -0.44 -7.07
CA LYS A 63 -11.60 -0.75 -7.26
C LYS A 63 -11.24 -2.15 -6.76
N VAL A 64 -11.70 -2.53 -5.57
CA VAL A 64 -11.39 -3.83 -4.97
C VAL A 64 -12.10 -4.96 -5.72
N GLN A 65 -13.34 -4.75 -6.17
CA GLN A 65 -14.07 -5.72 -7.00
C GLN A 65 -13.37 -5.96 -8.33
N ALA A 66 -12.99 -4.89 -9.05
CA ALA A 66 -12.29 -4.98 -10.32
C ALA A 66 -10.94 -5.71 -10.16
N LEU A 67 -10.17 -5.37 -9.12
CA LEU A 67 -8.91 -6.05 -8.84
C LEU A 67 -9.12 -7.54 -8.55
N ALA A 68 -10.12 -7.89 -7.74
CA ALA A 68 -10.42 -9.29 -7.44
C ALA A 68 -10.77 -10.10 -8.70
N GLU A 69 -11.49 -9.48 -9.63
CA GLU A 69 -11.80 -10.11 -10.91
C GLU A 69 -10.54 -10.31 -11.76
N GLU A 70 -9.73 -9.26 -11.95
CA GLU A 70 -8.46 -9.33 -12.67
C GLU A 70 -7.53 -10.42 -12.13
N MET A 71 -7.48 -10.58 -10.80
CA MET A 71 -6.72 -11.65 -10.15
C MET A 71 -7.25 -13.03 -10.51
N ARG A 72 -8.57 -13.25 -10.47
CA ARG A 72 -9.19 -14.56 -10.76
C ARG A 72 -9.03 -14.97 -12.22
N VAL A 73 -9.10 -14.00 -13.13
CA VAL A 73 -8.90 -14.27 -14.57
C VAL A 73 -7.43 -14.26 -14.99
N GLY A 74 -6.50 -14.11 -14.05
CA GLY A 74 -5.06 -14.17 -14.31
C GLY A 74 -4.51 -12.99 -15.13
N LYS A 75 -5.18 -11.83 -15.09
CA LYS A 75 -4.73 -10.61 -15.79
C LYS A 75 -3.64 -9.84 -15.03
N CYS A 76 -3.47 -10.10 -13.74
CA CYS A 76 -2.46 -9.44 -12.92
C CYS A 76 -1.05 -9.99 -13.22
N PRO A 77 -0.06 -9.14 -13.55
CA PRO A 77 1.32 -9.57 -13.76
C PRO A 77 1.92 -10.23 -12.51
N LEU A 78 2.81 -11.22 -12.69
CA LEU A 78 3.40 -11.96 -11.55
C LEU A 78 4.22 -11.05 -10.62
N GLU A 79 4.83 -10.00 -11.17
CA GLU A 79 5.62 -9.00 -10.44
C GLU A 79 4.79 -8.30 -9.35
N GLN A 80 3.47 -8.19 -9.57
CA GLN A 80 2.54 -7.58 -8.63
C GLN A 80 2.40 -8.37 -7.32
N TYR A 81 2.71 -9.66 -7.36
CA TYR A 81 2.65 -10.58 -6.22
C TYR A 81 3.97 -10.72 -5.46
N VAL A 82 5.07 -10.14 -5.97
CA VAL A 82 6.40 -10.29 -5.37
C VAL A 82 6.47 -9.62 -4.00
N ILE A 83 6.92 -10.39 -2.99
CA ILE A 83 7.19 -9.92 -1.62
C ILE A 83 8.69 -9.99 -1.36
N THR A 84 9.29 -8.90 -0.87
CA THR A 84 10.72 -8.86 -0.56
C THR A 84 10.96 -8.85 0.95
N LYS A 85 11.66 -9.86 1.47
CA LYS A 85 12.08 -9.92 2.87
C LYS A 85 13.61 -10.05 2.95
N GLY A 86 14.22 -9.20 3.78
CA GLY A 86 15.65 -9.24 4.02
C GLY A 86 16.04 -10.35 4.99
N MET A 87 17.22 -10.94 4.76
CA MET A 87 17.84 -11.89 5.69
C MET A 87 18.69 -11.12 6.73
N ASN A 88 18.62 -11.57 7.99
CA ASN A 88 19.40 -11.01 9.10
C ASN A 88 20.62 -11.87 9.47
N LYS A 89 20.70 -13.10 8.94
CA LYS A 89 21.78 -14.07 9.15
C LYS A 89 22.06 -14.79 7.83
N ALA A 90 23.14 -15.57 7.75
CA ALA A 90 23.33 -16.47 6.61
C ALA A 90 22.29 -17.60 6.64
N ILE A 91 21.89 -18.11 5.46
CA ILE A 91 20.86 -19.16 5.32
C ILE A 91 21.14 -20.37 6.22
N LYS A 92 22.41 -20.76 6.37
CA LYS A 92 22.84 -21.90 7.19
C LYS A 92 22.59 -21.71 8.71
N ASP A 93 22.51 -20.47 9.18
CA ASP A 93 22.43 -20.14 10.61
C ASP A 93 20.98 -20.01 11.11
N TYR A 94 19.99 -20.25 10.24
CA TYR A 94 18.59 -20.30 10.61
C TYR A 94 18.21 -21.70 11.10
N PRO A 95 17.69 -21.83 12.34
CA PRO A 95 17.31 -23.13 12.90
C PRO A 95 16.06 -23.72 12.23
N ASP A 96 15.18 -22.86 11.70
CA ASP A 96 13.93 -23.25 11.06
C ASP A 96 13.80 -22.55 9.70
N LYS A 97 14.36 -23.21 8.68
CA LYS A 97 14.38 -22.71 7.30
C LYS A 97 13.02 -22.90 6.63
N HIS A 98 12.37 -24.04 6.88
CA HIS A 98 11.11 -24.41 6.23
C HIS A 98 9.92 -23.58 6.70
N ALA A 99 9.93 -23.04 7.92
CA ALA A 99 8.86 -22.15 8.39
C ALA A 99 8.94 -20.72 7.81
N GLN A 100 9.99 -20.38 7.06
CA GLN A 100 10.23 -19.02 6.58
C GLN A 100 10.20 -18.97 5.04
N PRO A 101 9.15 -18.40 4.41
CA PRO A 101 8.96 -18.44 2.94
C PRO A 101 10.04 -17.77 2.07
N HIS A 102 11.01 -17.11 2.70
CA HIS A 102 12.10 -16.36 2.03
C HIS A 102 13.46 -17.05 2.20
N LEU A 103 13.48 -18.22 2.86
CA LEU A 103 14.65 -19.05 3.12
C LEU A 103 14.60 -20.36 2.33
#